data_AF-A0A7X0SC32-F1
#
_entry.id   AF-A0A7X0SC32-F1
#
_cell.length_a   1.000
_cell.length_b   1.000
_cell.length_c   1.000
_cell.angle_alpha   90.00
_cell.angle_beta   90.00
_cell.angle_gamma   90.00
#
_symmetry.space_group_name_H-M   'P 1'
#
loop_
_entity.id
_entity.type
_entity.pdbx_description
1 polymer ?
#
loop_
_entity_poly.entity_id
_entity_poly.type
_entity_poly.pdbx_seq_one_letter_code
_entity_poly.pdbx_strand_id
1 'polypeptide(L)'
;MNNIKVELKTDLTKYGEGLIAGIKGITIGQQGIWSRSNDNFITVKFENNIILDVLWNSLEIIDEEYLQKLSKTKTTYLKELKTATNIIKTIGPKGGFKYLSFEYTRIDGCHWSKSIGLKKEADKLLDVFSEYKLNVKIQKII
;
A
#
# COMPACT_ATOMS: atom_id res chain seq x y z
N MET A 1 12.13 -0.65 -3.48
CA MET A 1 11.98 0.69 -2.85
C MET A 1 13.35 1.08 -2.34
N ASN A 2 14.06 1.94 -3.06
CA ASN A 2 15.45 2.26 -2.79
C ASN A 2 15.58 3.78 -2.61
N ASN A 3 16.59 4.19 -1.86
CA ASN A 3 16.93 5.58 -1.58
C ASN A 3 15.81 6.36 -0.88
N ILE A 4 14.99 5.68 -0.06
CA ILE A 4 13.97 6.34 0.76
C ILE A 4 14.56 6.57 2.15
N LYS A 5 14.49 7.82 2.63
CA LYS A 5 14.87 8.15 4.01
C LYS A 5 13.85 7.60 5.01
N VAL A 6 14.35 6.88 6.00
CA VAL A 6 13.55 6.26 7.05
C VAL A 6 14.14 6.52 8.42
N GLU A 7 13.30 6.43 9.44
CA GLU A 7 13.66 6.49 10.85
C GLU A 7 13.19 5.22 11.55
N LEU A 8 14.01 4.70 12.47
CA LEU A 8 13.67 3.50 13.23
C LEU A 8 12.77 3.86 14.40
N LYS A 9 11.63 3.17 14.56
CA LYS A 9 10.69 3.41 15.67
C LYS A 9 10.91 2.51 16.89
N THR A 10 11.70 1.45 16.73
CA THR A 10 11.86 0.39 17.72
C THR A 10 13.32 0.18 18.07
N ASP A 11 13.62 -0.08 19.34
CA ASP A 11 14.96 -0.48 19.74
C ASP A 11 15.32 -1.86 19.14
N LEU A 12 16.39 -1.89 18.35
CA LEU A 12 16.97 -3.07 17.71
C LEU A 12 18.42 -3.29 18.13
N THR A 13 18.85 -2.75 19.28
CA THR A 13 20.24 -2.84 19.78
C THR A 13 20.74 -4.28 19.92
N LYS A 14 19.84 -5.25 20.13
CA LYS A 14 20.14 -6.69 20.11
C LYS A 14 20.74 -7.22 18.80
N TYR A 15 20.56 -6.48 17.69
CA TYR A 15 21.09 -6.81 16.37
C TYR A 15 22.29 -5.95 15.96
N GLY A 16 22.62 -4.91 16.73
CA GLY A 16 23.69 -3.98 16.40
C GLY A 16 23.71 -2.78 17.35
N GLU A 17 24.88 -2.47 17.89
CA GLU A 17 25.04 -1.35 18.82
C GLU A 17 24.65 -0.02 18.17
N GLY A 18 23.86 0.78 18.88
CA GLY A 18 23.37 2.08 18.38
C GLY A 18 22.10 2.03 17.50
N LEU A 19 21.50 0.85 17.28
CA LEU A 19 20.18 0.75 16.62
C LEU A 19 19.03 1.08 17.59
N ILE A 20 19.00 2.30 18.08
CA ILE A 20 17.96 2.82 18.97
C ILE A 20 16.81 3.46 18.16
N ALA A 21 15.64 3.61 18.77
CA ALA A 21 14.57 4.39 18.16
C ALA A 21 15.05 5.84 17.89
N GLY A 22 14.68 6.38 16.74
CA GLY A 22 15.10 7.70 16.24
C GLY A 22 16.31 7.66 15.31
N ILE A 23 17.05 6.54 15.21
CA ILE A 23 18.17 6.47 14.25
C ILE A 23 17.65 6.51 12.81
N LYS A 24 18.31 7.32 11.98
CA LYS A 24 17.95 7.49 10.58
C LYS A 24 18.73 6.52 9.70
N GLY A 25 18.15 6.23 8.56
CA GLY A 25 18.76 5.37 7.56
C GLY A 25 18.15 5.58 6.18
N ILE A 26 18.73 4.89 5.20
CA ILE A 26 18.29 4.92 3.81
C ILE A 26 18.01 3.49 3.38
N THR A 27 16.86 3.27 2.73
CA THR A 27 16.54 1.95 2.18
C THR A 27 17.44 1.64 0.98
N ILE A 28 18.01 0.44 0.92
CA ILE A 28 18.90 0.01 -0.18
C ILE A 28 18.30 -1.12 -1.03
N GLY A 29 17.00 -1.36 -0.86
CA GLY A 29 16.25 -2.41 -1.55
C GLY A 29 16.21 -3.72 -0.76
N GLN A 30 15.91 -4.81 -1.46
CA GLN A 30 15.79 -6.16 -0.88
C GLN A 30 17.12 -6.91 -1.03
N GLN A 31 18.13 -6.50 -0.26
CA GLN A 31 19.48 -7.07 -0.38
C GLN A 31 19.73 -8.22 0.59
N GLY A 32 19.10 -8.20 1.75
CA GLY A 32 19.25 -9.22 2.79
C GLY A 32 18.35 -10.44 2.61
N ILE A 33 18.59 -11.49 3.41
CA ILE A 33 17.93 -12.80 3.29
C ILE A 33 16.42 -12.67 3.55
N TRP A 34 16.02 -11.84 4.52
CA TRP A 34 14.62 -11.65 4.87
C TRP A 34 13.91 -10.80 3.82
N SER A 35 14.51 -9.69 3.41
CA SER A 35 13.90 -8.77 2.45
C SER A 35 13.80 -9.35 1.04
N ARG A 36 14.70 -10.27 0.64
CA ARG A 36 14.59 -11.02 -0.63
C ARG A 36 13.43 -12.00 -0.69
N SER A 37 13.02 -12.53 0.47
CA SER A 37 12.03 -13.61 0.55
C SER A 37 10.67 -13.14 1.07
N ASN A 38 10.58 -11.91 1.58
CA ASN A 38 9.40 -11.38 2.24
C ASN A 38 9.28 -9.85 2.07
N ASP A 39 8.21 -9.42 1.41
CA ASP A 39 7.93 -8.00 1.11
C ASP A 39 7.65 -7.15 2.36
N ASN A 40 7.45 -7.77 3.52
CA ASN A 40 7.30 -7.05 4.79
C ASN A 40 8.63 -6.49 5.32
N PHE A 41 9.76 -6.93 4.76
CA PHE A 41 11.10 -6.50 5.16
C PHE A 41 11.76 -5.64 4.07
N ILE A 42 12.63 -4.75 4.51
CA ILE A 42 13.48 -3.94 3.64
C ILE A 42 14.88 -3.83 4.25
N THR A 43 15.92 -3.85 3.40
CA THR A 43 17.28 -3.60 3.87
C THR A 43 17.49 -2.09 4.03
N VAL A 44 17.96 -1.68 5.20
CA VAL A 44 18.26 -0.28 5.54
C VAL A 44 19.73 -0.16 5.89
N LYS A 45 20.40 0.86 5.35
CA LYS A 45 21.70 1.32 5.81
C LYS A 45 21.51 2.49 6.78
N PHE A 46 21.86 2.28 8.04
CA PHE A 46 21.74 3.28 9.10
C PHE A 46 22.97 4.20 9.17
N GLU A 47 22.82 5.35 9.84
CA GLU A 47 23.88 6.34 10.01
C GLU A 47 25.12 5.82 10.76
N ASN A 48 24.94 4.85 11.67
CA ASN A 48 26.02 4.13 12.34
C ASN A 48 26.70 3.06 11.45
N ASN A 49 26.45 3.10 10.14
CA ASN A 49 26.98 2.20 9.11
C ASN A 49 26.57 0.72 9.26
N ILE A 50 25.58 0.42 10.10
CA ILE A 50 24.98 -0.90 10.20
C ILE A 50 23.99 -1.09 9.04
N ILE A 51 24.03 -2.26 8.41
CA ILE A 51 23.09 -2.68 7.38
C ILE A 51 22.25 -3.83 7.93
N LEU A 52 20.93 -3.65 7.98
CA LEU A 52 20.03 -4.64 8.58
C LEU A 52 18.73 -4.74 7.78
N ASP A 53 18.18 -5.96 7.71
CA ASP A 53 16.81 -6.18 7.26
C ASP A 53 15.82 -5.84 8.38
N VAL A 54 14.93 -4.89 8.12
CA VAL A 54 13.98 -4.37 9.12
C VAL A 54 12.56 -4.48 8.58
N LEU A 55 11.61 -4.79 9.46
CA LEU A 55 10.19 -4.77 9.15
C LEU A 55 9.73 -3.35 8.82
N TRP A 56 8.90 -3.19 7.79
CA TRP A 56 8.26 -1.90 7.48
C TRP A 56 7.52 -1.31 8.68
N ASN A 57 6.89 -2.15 9.50
CA ASN A 57 6.18 -1.71 10.70
C ASN A 57 7.09 -1.06 11.75
N SER A 58 8.37 -1.41 11.77
CA SER A 58 9.37 -0.84 12.67
C SER A 58 9.98 0.46 12.14
N LEU A 59 9.66 0.87 10.91
CA LEU A 59 10.19 2.07 10.27
C LEU A 59 9.13 3.15 10.13
N GLU A 60 9.59 4.40 10.14
CA GLU A 60 8.84 5.57 9.72
C GLU A 60 9.49 6.15 8.48
N ILE A 61 8.70 6.49 7.46
CA ILE A 61 9.22 7.13 6.26
C ILE A 61 9.27 8.63 6.52
N ILE A 62 10.48 9.20 6.53
CA ILE A 62 10.74 10.63 6.75
C ILE A 62 11.11 11.36 5.46
N ASP A 63 11.09 10.65 4.34
CA ASP A 63 11.38 11.19 3.02
C ASP A 63 10.21 12.04 2.50
N GLU A 64 10.33 13.36 2.61
CA GLU A 64 9.30 14.31 2.21
C GLU A 64 8.91 14.20 0.73
N GLU A 65 9.88 14.02 -0.17
CA GLU A 65 9.62 13.89 -1.61
C GLU A 65 8.80 12.64 -1.90
N TYR A 66 9.15 11.53 -1.27
CA TYR A 66 8.42 10.29 -1.38
C TYR A 66 7.00 10.40 -0.80
N LEU A 67 6.85 11.01 0.38
CA LEU A 67 5.55 11.25 1.01
C LEU A 67 4.65 12.16 0.16
N GLN A 68 5.21 13.21 -0.44
CA GLN A 68 4.49 14.07 -1.38
C GLN A 68 4.07 13.33 -2.64
N LYS A 69 4.93 12.44 -3.17
CA LYS A 69 4.60 11.61 -4.32
C LYS A 69 3.45 10.66 -3.98
N LEU A 70 3.50 9.99 -2.83
CA LEU A 70 2.43 9.11 -2.36
C LEU A 70 1.11 9.85 -2.19
N SER A 71 1.12 11.03 -1.57
CA SER A 71 -0.10 11.83 -1.36
C SER A 71 -0.69 12.30 -2.69
N LYS A 72 0.15 12.73 -3.64
CA LYS A 72 -0.28 13.07 -5.01
C LYS A 72 -0.89 11.85 -5.70
N THR A 73 -0.21 10.70 -5.70
CA THR A 73 -0.73 9.47 -6.31
C THR A 73 -2.08 9.06 -5.71
N LYS A 74 -2.21 9.09 -4.38
CA LYS A 74 -3.48 8.79 -3.69
C LYS A 74 -4.59 9.76 -4.10
N THR A 75 -4.28 11.06 -4.15
CA THR A 75 -5.25 12.10 -4.53
C THR A 75 -5.68 11.96 -5.98
N THR A 76 -4.73 11.70 -6.88
CA THR A 76 -4.99 11.39 -8.29
C THR A 76 -5.91 10.18 -8.41
N TYR A 77 -5.57 9.07 -7.75
CA TYR A 77 -6.38 7.85 -7.80
C TYR A 77 -7.81 8.08 -7.32
N LEU A 78 -8.00 8.81 -6.21
CA LEU A 78 -9.35 9.17 -5.72
C LEU A 78 -10.14 10.02 -6.73
N LYS A 79 -9.49 10.94 -7.44
CA LYS A 79 -10.13 11.70 -8.52
C LYS A 79 -10.54 10.80 -9.69
N GLU A 80 -9.67 9.89 -10.11
CA GLU A 80 -9.95 8.91 -11.17
C GLU A 80 -11.13 8.01 -10.80
N LEU A 81 -11.23 7.57 -9.54
CA LEU A 81 -12.34 6.74 -9.06
C LEU A 81 -13.72 7.41 -9.12
N LYS A 82 -13.81 8.75 -9.24
CA LYS A 82 -15.09 9.42 -9.48
C LYS A 82 -15.72 9.03 -10.81
N THR A 83 -14.89 8.62 -11.77
CA THR A 83 -15.33 8.17 -13.09
C THR A 83 -15.69 6.68 -13.10
N ALA A 84 -15.69 6.02 -11.93
CA ALA A 84 -15.87 4.59 -11.88
C ALA A 84 -17.27 4.18 -12.36
N THR A 85 -17.30 3.18 -13.23
CA THR A 85 -18.49 2.57 -13.82
C THR A 85 -18.43 1.06 -13.68
N ASN A 86 -19.52 0.38 -14.02
CA ASN A 86 -19.60 -1.08 -13.98
C ASN A 86 -19.15 -1.68 -12.62
N ILE A 87 -19.49 -1.00 -11.53
CA ILE A 87 -19.11 -1.39 -10.18
C ILE A 87 -19.98 -2.58 -9.75
N ILE A 88 -19.35 -3.74 -9.61
CA ILE A 88 -20.01 -5.02 -9.31
C ILE A 88 -19.35 -5.63 -8.07
N LYS A 89 -20.15 -5.79 -7.01
CA LYS A 89 -19.80 -6.55 -5.82
C LYS A 89 -20.30 -7.98 -5.99
N THR A 90 -19.38 -8.92 -6.11
CA THR A 90 -19.69 -10.32 -6.31
C THR A 90 -19.72 -11.08 -4.99
N ILE A 91 -20.82 -11.81 -4.75
CA ILE A 91 -21.03 -12.66 -3.59
C ILE A 91 -21.21 -14.12 -4.01
N GLY A 92 -20.69 -15.04 -3.20
CA GLY A 92 -20.80 -16.47 -3.43
C GLY A 92 -22.17 -17.05 -3.05
N PRO A 93 -22.42 -18.33 -3.33
CA PRO A 93 -23.71 -18.99 -3.10
C PRO A 93 -24.22 -18.88 -1.65
N LYS A 94 -23.30 -18.96 -0.69
CA LYS A 94 -23.55 -18.82 0.76
C LYS A 94 -23.46 -17.39 1.29
N GLY A 95 -23.44 -16.37 0.43
CA GLY A 95 -23.41 -14.95 0.80
C GLY A 95 -22.03 -14.37 1.13
N GLY A 96 -20.97 -15.17 1.06
CA GLY A 96 -19.60 -14.69 1.28
C GLY A 96 -19.10 -13.76 0.17
N PHE A 97 -18.32 -12.74 0.52
CA PHE A 97 -17.64 -11.88 -0.45
C PHE A 97 -16.69 -12.70 -1.34
N LYS A 98 -16.67 -12.41 -2.64
CA LYS A 98 -15.73 -13.02 -3.59
C LYS A 98 -14.76 -11.99 -4.12
N TYR A 99 -15.26 -10.95 -4.78
CA TYR A 99 -14.45 -9.84 -5.27
C TYR A 99 -15.32 -8.62 -5.57
N LEU A 100 -14.66 -7.48 -5.71
CA LEU A 100 -15.23 -6.23 -6.23
C LEU A 100 -14.55 -5.95 -7.57
N SER A 101 -15.34 -5.75 -8.63
CA SER A 101 -14.83 -5.34 -9.95
C SER A 101 -15.45 -4.02 -10.37
N PHE A 102 -14.67 -3.19 -11.05
CA PHE A 102 -15.12 -1.92 -11.60
C PHE A 102 -14.20 -1.45 -12.72
N GLU A 103 -14.70 -0.51 -13.51
CA GLU A 103 -13.95 0.20 -14.53
C GLU A 103 -13.84 1.66 -14.13
N TYR A 104 -12.78 2.35 -14.56
CA TYR A 104 -12.61 3.78 -14.34
C TYR A 104 -11.70 4.38 -15.42
N THR A 105 -11.81 5.68 -15.63
CA THR A 105 -10.98 6.43 -16.56
C THR A 105 -9.86 7.10 -15.78
N ARG A 106 -8.63 6.84 -16.20
CA ARG A 106 -7.44 7.49 -15.65
C ARG A 106 -7.28 8.91 -16.18
N ILE A 107 -6.43 9.71 -15.54
CA ILE A 107 -6.17 11.10 -15.95
C ILE A 107 -5.59 11.21 -17.37
N ASP A 108 -4.92 10.16 -17.86
CA ASP A 108 -4.41 10.06 -19.23
C ASP A 108 -5.52 9.73 -20.27
N GLY A 109 -6.77 9.56 -19.82
CA GLY A 109 -7.91 9.20 -20.67
C GLY A 109 -8.04 7.69 -20.93
N CYS A 110 -7.13 6.87 -20.43
CA CYS A 110 -7.20 5.42 -20.62
C CYS A 110 -8.26 4.80 -19.72
N HIS A 111 -9.09 3.92 -20.31
CA HIS A 111 -10.02 3.08 -19.55
C HIS A 111 -9.28 1.92 -18.91
N TRP A 112 -9.49 1.73 -17.62
CA TRP A 112 -8.88 0.66 -16.82
C TRP A 112 -9.95 -0.15 -16.10
N SER A 113 -9.77 -1.47 -16.07
CA SER A 113 -10.57 -2.38 -15.26
C SER A 113 -9.75 -2.85 -14.05
N LYS A 114 -10.41 -3.00 -12.91
CA LYS A 114 -9.78 -3.47 -11.66
C LYS A 114 -10.68 -4.49 -10.98
N SER A 115 -10.06 -5.52 -10.41
CA SER A 115 -10.73 -6.52 -9.58
C SER A 115 -9.95 -6.73 -8.28
N ILE A 116 -10.67 -6.80 -7.15
CA ILE A 116 -10.10 -6.87 -5.81
C ILE A 116 -10.74 -8.03 -5.05
N GLY A 117 -9.94 -9.03 -4.68
CA GLY A 117 -10.37 -10.19 -3.90
C GLY A 117 -10.25 -10.02 -2.38
N LEU A 118 -9.58 -8.96 -1.92
CA LEU A 118 -9.43 -8.69 -0.48
C LEU A 118 -10.62 -7.88 0.05
N LYS A 119 -11.44 -8.50 0.89
CA LYS A 119 -12.64 -7.88 1.46
C LYS A 119 -12.36 -6.53 2.13
N LYS A 120 -11.31 -6.43 2.95
CA LYS A 120 -10.94 -5.19 3.64
C LYS A 120 -10.63 -4.04 2.70
N GLU A 121 -10.02 -4.32 1.55
CA GLU A 121 -9.73 -3.30 0.53
C GLU A 121 -10.98 -2.94 -0.27
N ALA A 122 -11.79 -3.94 -0.60
CA ALA A 122 -13.06 -3.73 -1.27
C ALA A 122 -14.02 -2.88 -0.43
N ASP A 123 -14.13 -3.13 0.87
CA ASP A 123 -14.99 -2.36 1.77
C ASP A 123 -14.58 -0.88 1.79
N LYS A 124 -13.27 -0.57 1.86
CA LYS A 124 -12.76 0.81 1.76
C LYS A 124 -13.14 1.50 0.44
N LEU A 125 -13.14 0.78 -0.67
CA LEU A 125 -13.53 1.34 -1.97
C LEU A 125 -15.03 1.50 -2.10
N LEU A 126 -15.81 0.60 -1.52
CA LEU A 126 -17.27 0.74 -1.45
C LEU A 126 -17.66 1.99 -0.67
N ASP A 127 -16.96 2.31 0.42
CA ASP A 127 -17.15 3.56 1.15
C ASP A 127 -16.91 4.78 0.25
N VAL A 128 -15.79 4.79 -0.50
CA VAL A 128 -15.47 5.86 -1.48
C VAL A 128 -16.54 5.97 -2.57
N PHE A 129 -17.00 4.84 -3.13
CA PHE A 129 -18.05 4.84 -4.16
C PHE A 129 -19.39 5.34 -3.61
N SER A 130 -19.71 5.02 -2.36
CA SER A 130 -20.88 5.54 -1.65
C SER A 130 -20.79 7.05 -1.44
N GLU A 131 -19.63 7.58 -1.03
CA GLU A 131 -19.38 9.03 -0.92
C GLU A 131 -19.58 9.75 -2.26
N TYR A 132 -19.16 9.12 -3.36
CA TYR A 132 -19.37 9.64 -4.72
C TYR A 132 -20.76 9.37 -5.28
N LYS A 133 -21.65 8.74 -4.51
CA LYS A 133 -23.02 8.37 -4.91
C LYS A 133 -23.06 7.52 -6.20
N LEU A 134 -22.04 6.68 -6.39
CA LEU A 134 -21.95 5.77 -7.53
C LEU A 134 -22.78 4.51 -7.27
N ASN A 135 -23.41 4.00 -8.32
CA ASN A 135 -24.26 2.82 -8.22
C ASN A 135 -23.42 1.54 -8.16
N VAL A 136 -23.62 0.74 -7.11
CA VAL A 136 -22.96 -0.55 -6.93
C VAL A 136 -23.97 -1.68 -7.17
N LYS A 137 -23.72 -2.51 -8.18
CA LYS A 137 -24.53 -3.71 -8.44
C LYS A 137 -24.03 -4.86 -7.58
N ILE A 138 -24.95 -5.60 -6.96
CA ILE A 138 -24.62 -6.83 -6.23
C ILE A 138 -24.95 -8.01 -7.14
N GLN A 139 -23.96 -8.86 -7.40
CA GLN A 139 -24.12 -10.05 -8.22
C GLN A 139 -23.86 -11.31 -7.38
N LYS A 140 -24.85 -12.20 -7.33
CA LYS A 140 -24.71 -13.51 -6.69
C LYS A 140 -24.33 -14.55 -7.73
N ILE A 141 -23.22 -15.25 -7.51
CA ILE A 141 -22.87 -16.43 -8.29
C ILE A 141 -23.71 -17.59 -7.76
N ILE A 142 -24.43 -18.24 -8.68
CA ILE A 142 -25.26 -19.42 -8.43
C ILE A 142 -24.35 -20.66 -8.42
#